data_AF-A0A2D5QMX5-F1
#
_entry.id   AF-A0A2D5QMX5-F1
#
_cell.length_a   1.000
_cell.length_b   1.000
_cell.length_c   1.000
_cell.angle_alpha   90.00
_cell.angle_beta   90.00
_cell.angle_gamma   90.00
#
_symmetry.space_group_name_H-M   'P 1'
#
loop_
_entity.id
_entity.type
_entity.pdbx_description
1 polymer ?
#
loop_
_entity_poly.entity_id
_entity_poly.type
_entity_poly.pdbx_seq_one_letter_code
_entity_poly.pdbx_strand_id
1 'polypeptide(L)'
;MKRTELARHLRMTATRLRKGASYRWTHQGRCNCGHLAQTLTGLDEVEIHQIALRSEGEWADHVAEYCDVSGVPVNDLIREMLSFGLLIDELGDLERLSSPKVTRWLPRGRRYLDYRSRDDVVLYFETWAQVIDAEQQWHQSPNEHILINGKIFEMYEARTEIPMALDENPASGYVA
;
A
#
# COMPACT_ATOMS: atom_id res chain seq x y z
N MET A 1 -11.82 11.64 5.98
CA MET A 1 -11.61 11.13 7.36
C MET A 1 -10.74 9.88 7.38
N LYS A 2 -11.14 8.77 6.73
CA LYS A 2 -10.38 7.50 6.73
C LYS A 2 -8.91 7.60 6.31
N ARG A 3 -8.58 8.35 5.25
CA ARG A 3 -7.18 8.53 4.80
C ARG A 3 -6.29 9.16 5.88
N THR A 4 -6.78 10.18 6.57
CA THR A 4 -6.05 10.82 7.69
C THR A 4 -5.82 9.83 8.84
N GLU A 5 -6.79 8.97 9.12
CA GLU A 5 -6.64 7.89 10.11
C GLU A 5 -5.56 6.90 9.68
N LEU A 6 -5.55 6.46 8.42
CA LEU A 6 -4.50 5.60 7.87
C LEU A 6 -3.11 6.23 8.03
N ALA A 7 -2.95 7.53 7.71
CA ALA A 7 -1.68 8.24 7.91
C ALA A 7 -1.22 8.20 9.38
N ARG A 8 -2.15 8.32 10.34
CA ARG A 8 -1.87 8.17 11.77
C ARG A 8 -1.44 6.74 12.11
N HIS A 9 -2.13 5.72 11.61
CA HIS A 9 -1.77 4.32 11.85
C HIS A 9 -0.41 3.94 11.23
N LEU A 10 -0.07 4.47 10.05
CA LEU A 10 1.26 4.31 9.44
C LEU A 10 2.35 4.86 10.35
N ARG A 11 2.19 6.09 10.88
CA ARG A 11 3.12 6.70 11.83
C ARG A 11 3.24 5.91 13.13
N MET A 12 2.12 5.39 13.63
CA MET A 12 2.08 4.53 14.82
C MET A 12 2.86 3.23 14.59
N THR A 13 2.66 2.59 13.42
CA THR A 13 3.38 1.38 13.02
C THR A 13 4.89 1.64 12.91
N ALA A 14 5.29 2.72 12.22
CA ALA A 14 6.68 3.13 12.10
C ALA A 14 7.33 3.37 13.48
N THR A 15 6.60 4.01 14.39
CA THR A 15 7.07 4.25 15.77
C THR A 15 7.27 2.95 16.53
N ARG A 16 6.34 1.98 16.42
CA ARG A 16 6.46 0.65 17.05
C ARG A 16 7.70 -0.09 16.54
N LEU A 17 7.92 -0.11 15.23
CA LEU A 17 9.09 -0.72 14.60
C LEU A 17 10.39 -0.07 15.08
N ARG A 18 10.46 1.26 15.08
CA ARG A 18 11.64 2.00 15.57
C ARG A 18 11.96 1.69 17.04
N LYS A 19 10.94 1.48 17.87
CA LYS A 19 11.08 1.13 19.29
C LYS A 19 11.48 -0.33 19.54
N GLY A 20 11.69 -1.12 18.48
CA GLY A 20 12.23 -2.47 18.60
C GLY A 20 11.20 -3.60 18.49
N ALA A 21 10.00 -3.33 17.94
CA ALA A 21 9.08 -4.42 17.61
C ALA A 21 9.77 -5.46 16.72
N SER A 22 9.55 -6.76 17.02
CA SER A 22 10.20 -7.85 16.30
C SER A 22 9.78 -7.84 14.83
N TYR A 23 10.77 -7.69 13.95
CA TYR A 23 10.56 -7.66 12.51
C TYR A 23 11.14 -8.92 11.85
N ARG A 24 10.34 -9.57 11.02
CA ARG A 24 10.76 -10.73 10.23
C ARG A 24 9.88 -10.86 9.00
N TRP A 25 10.44 -10.56 7.84
CA TRP A 25 9.69 -10.59 6.57
C TRP A 25 9.06 -11.95 6.28
N THR A 26 9.74 -13.06 6.59
CA THR A 26 9.21 -14.43 6.35
C THR A 26 8.15 -14.90 7.34
N HIS A 27 7.62 -14.03 8.20
CA HIS A 27 6.58 -14.36 9.18
C HIS A 27 5.39 -13.43 8.95
N GLN A 28 4.23 -13.98 8.58
CA GLN A 28 3.08 -13.22 8.08
C GLN A 28 2.57 -12.12 9.05
N GLY A 29 2.70 -12.34 10.37
CA GLY A 29 2.38 -11.31 11.36
C GLY A 29 3.50 -10.31 11.66
N ARG A 30 4.75 -10.54 11.23
CA ARG A 30 5.93 -9.69 11.53
C ARG A 30 6.58 -9.08 10.28
N CYS A 31 5.98 -9.29 9.11
CA CYS A 31 6.36 -8.66 7.85
C CYS A 31 5.74 -7.25 7.74
N ASN A 32 5.87 -6.64 6.56
CA ASN A 32 5.45 -5.26 6.29
C ASN A 32 3.94 -5.09 6.48
N CYS A 33 3.17 -5.94 5.80
CA CYS A 33 1.71 -5.98 5.88
C CYS A 33 1.24 -6.42 7.28
N GLY A 34 1.89 -7.43 7.87
CA GLY A 34 1.56 -7.92 9.22
C GLY A 34 1.70 -6.85 10.31
N HIS A 35 2.75 -6.02 10.27
CA HIS A 35 2.90 -4.93 11.25
C HIS A 35 1.83 -3.84 11.10
N LEU A 36 1.43 -3.53 9.86
CA LEU A 36 0.32 -2.62 9.64
C LEU A 36 -1.00 -3.24 10.12
N ALA A 37 -1.26 -4.51 9.81
CA ALA A 37 -2.43 -5.26 10.27
C ALA A 37 -2.57 -5.20 11.80
N GLN A 38 -1.50 -5.52 12.54
CA GLN A 38 -1.48 -5.41 14.01
C GLN A 38 -1.91 -4.02 14.50
N THR A 39 -1.48 -2.97 13.79
CA THR A 39 -1.74 -1.58 14.18
C THR A 39 -3.16 -1.11 13.83
N LEU A 40 -3.78 -1.72 12.82
CA LEU A 40 -5.14 -1.41 12.37
C LEU A 40 -6.18 -2.20 13.19
N THR A 41 -5.97 -3.51 13.35
CA THR A 41 -6.97 -4.42 13.92
C THR A 41 -6.77 -4.66 15.42
N GLY A 42 -5.57 -4.39 15.94
CA GLY A 42 -5.21 -4.68 17.33
C GLY A 42 -4.88 -6.15 17.60
N LEU A 43 -4.98 -7.03 16.59
CA LEU A 43 -4.52 -8.42 16.68
C LEU A 43 -3.00 -8.47 16.88
N ASP A 44 -2.54 -9.49 17.61
CA ASP A 44 -1.11 -9.73 17.76
C ASP A 44 -0.49 -10.44 16.55
N GLU A 45 0.85 -10.52 16.52
CA GLU A 45 1.53 -11.11 15.37
C GLU A 45 1.28 -12.63 15.21
N VAL A 46 0.91 -13.32 16.28
CA VAL A 46 0.66 -14.76 16.26
C VAL A 46 -0.72 -15.01 15.67
N GLU A 47 -1.73 -14.25 16.12
CA GLU A 47 -3.09 -14.29 15.58
C GLU A 47 -3.10 -14.03 14.08
N ILE A 48 -2.45 -12.96 13.63
CA ILE A 48 -2.34 -12.61 12.20
C ILE A 48 -1.62 -13.72 11.44
N HIS A 49 -0.54 -14.27 12.00
CA HIS A 49 0.19 -15.35 11.33
C HIS A 49 -0.67 -16.62 11.19
N GLN A 50 -1.45 -16.98 12.20
CA GLN A 50 -2.36 -18.12 12.15
C GLN A 50 -3.53 -17.91 11.19
N ILE A 51 -4.03 -16.67 11.05
CA ILE A 51 -5.05 -16.34 10.05
C ILE A 51 -4.48 -16.52 8.64
N ALA A 52 -3.31 -15.93 8.37
CA ALA A 52 -2.69 -15.98 7.05
C ALA A 52 -2.32 -17.41 6.62
N LEU A 53 -1.84 -18.25 7.53
CA LEU A 53 -1.49 -19.66 7.23
C LEU A 53 -2.67 -20.56 6.83
N ARG A 54 -3.92 -20.09 6.94
CA ARG A 54 -5.11 -20.82 6.45
C ARG A 54 -5.28 -20.73 4.93
N SER A 55 -4.43 -19.95 4.27
CA SER A 55 -4.37 -19.79 2.82
C SER A 55 -2.91 -19.85 2.39
N GLU A 56 -2.65 -20.39 1.20
CA GLU A 56 -1.30 -20.39 0.64
C GLU A 56 -0.94 -19.00 0.10
N GLY A 57 0.34 -18.65 0.14
CA GLY A 57 0.87 -17.42 -0.45
C GLY A 57 1.37 -16.35 0.54
N GLU A 58 1.86 -15.26 -0.05
CA GLU A 58 2.21 -14.01 0.62
C GLU A 58 1.00 -13.05 0.60
N TRP A 59 1.09 -11.92 1.31
CA TRP A 59 0.04 -10.90 1.30
C TRP A 59 -0.34 -10.43 -0.10
N ALA A 60 0.64 -10.31 -1.01
CA ALA A 60 0.37 -9.93 -2.39
C ALA A 60 -0.50 -10.97 -3.12
N ASP A 61 -0.32 -12.26 -2.82
CA ASP A 61 -1.13 -13.34 -3.40
C ASP A 61 -2.55 -13.29 -2.83
N HIS A 62 -2.69 -13.15 -1.51
CA HIS A 62 -4.00 -13.01 -0.86
C HIS A 62 -4.76 -11.77 -1.34
N VAL A 63 -4.06 -10.68 -1.63
CA VAL A 63 -4.63 -9.45 -2.21
C VAL A 63 -5.09 -9.68 -3.65
N ALA A 64 -4.30 -10.38 -4.47
CA ALA A 64 -4.66 -10.69 -5.84
C ALA A 64 -5.89 -11.61 -5.94
N GLU A 65 -6.04 -12.51 -4.97
CA GLU A 65 -7.17 -13.46 -4.88
C GLU A 65 -8.32 -12.94 -4.00
N TYR A 66 -8.23 -11.70 -3.51
CA TYR A 66 -9.18 -11.17 -2.55
C TYR A 66 -10.61 -11.13 -3.13
N CYS A 67 -11.51 -11.79 -2.42
CA CYS A 67 -12.93 -11.83 -2.72
C CYS A 67 -13.71 -11.61 -1.42
N ASP A 68 -14.52 -10.55 -1.41
CA ASP A 68 -15.23 -10.05 -0.22
C ASP A 68 -16.39 -10.96 0.23
N VAL A 69 -16.67 -12.06 -0.46
CA VAL A 69 -17.74 -13.01 -0.11
C VAL A 69 -17.26 -14.45 0.02
N SER A 70 -15.94 -14.69 -0.02
CA SER A 70 -15.38 -16.05 0.00
C SER A 70 -15.52 -16.77 1.35
N GLY A 71 -15.63 -16.01 2.46
CA GLY A 71 -15.62 -16.54 3.82
C GLY A 71 -14.26 -17.08 4.28
N VAL A 72 -13.18 -16.79 3.54
CA VAL A 72 -11.81 -17.18 3.91
C VAL A 72 -11.28 -16.21 4.97
N PRO A 73 -10.70 -16.69 6.10
CA PRO A 73 -10.28 -15.82 7.20
C PRO A 73 -9.32 -14.68 6.82
N VAL A 74 -8.40 -14.91 5.88
CA VAL A 74 -7.48 -13.87 5.42
C VAL A 74 -8.21 -12.76 4.64
N ASN A 75 -9.29 -13.07 3.94
CA ASN A 75 -10.09 -12.07 3.24
C ASN A 75 -10.84 -11.19 4.24
N ASP A 76 -11.29 -11.73 5.37
CA ASP A 76 -11.92 -10.92 6.41
C ASP A 76 -10.90 -9.98 7.09
N LEU A 77 -9.66 -10.45 7.31
CA LEU A 77 -8.57 -9.60 7.77
C LEU A 77 -8.24 -8.48 6.77
N ILE A 78 -8.15 -8.80 5.47
CA ILE A 78 -7.94 -7.81 4.41
C ILE A 78 -9.08 -6.80 4.40
N ARG A 79 -10.35 -7.27 4.41
CA ARG A 79 -11.53 -6.40 4.45
C ARG A 79 -11.49 -5.43 5.62
N GLU A 80 -11.12 -5.92 6.81
CA GLU A 80 -10.98 -5.09 7.99
C GLU A 80 -9.92 -4.01 7.76
N MET A 81 -8.74 -4.36 7.23
CA MET A 81 -7.69 -3.38 6.91
C MET A 81 -8.16 -2.33 5.88
N LEU A 82 -8.87 -2.74 4.83
CA LEU A 82 -9.44 -1.83 3.83
C LEU A 82 -10.46 -0.86 4.45
N SER A 83 -11.16 -1.28 5.51
CA SER A 83 -12.14 -0.43 6.20
C SER A 83 -11.54 0.85 6.79
N PHE A 84 -10.23 0.86 7.08
CA PHE A 84 -9.45 2.01 7.56
C PHE A 84 -8.98 2.96 6.45
N GLY A 85 -9.39 2.74 5.20
CA GLY A 85 -9.05 3.60 4.06
C GLY A 85 -7.75 3.23 3.33
N LEU A 86 -7.24 2.03 3.60
CA LEU A 86 -6.22 1.37 2.79
C LEU A 86 -6.86 0.92 1.47
N LEU A 87 -6.17 1.13 0.34
CA LEU A 87 -6.61 0.59 -0.95
C LEU A 87 -6.02 -0.81 -1.16
N ILE A 88 -6.71 -1.63 -1.96
CA ILE A 88 -6.29 -3.01 -2.23
C ILE A 88 -4.89 -3.06 -2.88
N ASP A 89 -4.63 -2.23 -3.88
CA ASP A 89 -3.32 -2.15 -4.54
C ASP A 89 -2.22 -1.63 -3.59
N GLU A 90 -2.57 -0.71 -2.68
CA GLU A 90 -1.64 -0.20 -1.67
C GLU A 90 -1.20 -1.31 -0.68
N LEU A 91 -2.09 -2.27 -0.39
CA LEU A 91 -1.75 -3.43 0.44
C LEU A 91 -0.85 -4.41 -0.32
N GLY A 92 -1.10 -4.65 -1.60
CA GLY A 92 -0.23 -5.49 -2.44
C GLY A 92 1.18 -4.90 -2.57
N ASP A 93 1.28 -3.60 -2.83
CA ASP A 93 2.56 -2.88 -2.91
C ASP A 93 3.35 -2.89 -1.60
N LEU A 94 2.64 -2.92 -0.45
CA LEU A 94 3.26 -2.86 0.86
C LEU A 94 4.16 -4.07 1.13
N GLU A 95 3.82 -5.24 0.60
CA GLU A 95 4.61 -6.47 0.79
C GLU A 95 6.07 -6.25 0.37
N ARG A 96 6.29 -5.50 -0.73
CA ARG A 96 7.61 -5.26 -1.32
C ARG A 96 8.07 -3.79 -1.26
N LEU A 97 7.38 -2.94 -0.50
CA LEU A 97 7.65 -1.49 -0.40
C LEU A 97 7.71 -0.81 -1.78
N SER A 98 6.86 -1.23 -2.72
CA SER A 98 7.03 -0.96 -4.15
C SER A 98 6.22 0.22 -4.68
N SER A 99 5.27 0.77 -3.92
CA SER A 99 4.30 1.69 -4.51
C SER A 99 4.96 2.92 -5.13
N PRO A 100 4.81 3.16 -6.46
CA PRO A 100 5.37 4.33 -7.12
C PRO A 100 4.81 5.65 -6.59
N LYS A 101 3.62 5.60 -5.97
CA LYS A 101 2.97 6.70 -5.25
C LYS A 101 3.77 7.14 -4.02
N VAL A 102 4.48 6.22 -3.37
CA VAL A 102 5.30 6.48 -2.18
C VAL A 102 6.77 6.65 -2.55
N THR A 103 7.32 5.72 -3.34
CA THR A 103 8.78 5.63 -3.58
C THR A 103 9.35 6.86 -4.29
N ARG A 104 8.57 7.56 -5.12
CA ARG A 104 8.99 8.82 -5.76
C ARG A 104 9.32 9.93 -4.76
N TRP A 105 8.73 9.86 -3.56
CA TRP A 105 8.88 10.86 -2.51
C TRP A 105 9.97 10.52 -1.50
N LEU A 106 10.68 9.40 -1.67
CA LEU A 106 11.79 9.05 -0.78
C LEU A 106 12.90 10.12 -0.78
N PRO A 107 13.63 10.28 0.34
CA PRO A 107 14.77 11.18 0.45
C PRO A 107 15.82 10.93 -0.63
N ARG A 108 16.58 11.97 -0.99
CA ARG A 108 17.68 11.84 -1.96
C ARG A 108 18.65 10.73 -1.52
N GLY A 109 19.05 9.89 -2.47
CA GLY A 109 19.93 8.74 -2.23
C GLY A 109 19.23 7.47 -1.75
N ARG A 110 17.94 7.51 -1.40
CA ARG A 110 17.16 6.34 -0.92
C ARG A 110 16.20 5.83 -2.00
N ARG A 111 16.71 5.53 -3.20
CA ARG A 111 15.86 5.08 -4.34
C ARG A 111 15.41 3.63 -4.24
N TYR A 112 16.16 2.79 -3.53
CA TYR A 112 15.89 1.37 -3.39
C TYR A 112 15.70 1.07 -1.92
N LEU A 113 14.58 0.41 -1.60
CA LEU A 113 14.26 -0.06 -0.26
C LEU A 113 14.46 -1.57 -0.23
N ASP A 114 15.09 -2.08 0.82
CA ASP A 114 15.07 -3.49 1.14
C ASP A 114 13.84 -3.78 1.99
N TYR A 115 12.86 -4.47 1.42
CA TYR A 115 11.65 -4.87 2.11
C TYR A 115 11.89 -5.87 3.24
N ARG A 116 13.13 -6.33 3.47
CA ARG A 116 13.56 -7.13 4.63
C ARG A 116 14.26 -6.29 5.70
N SER A 117 14.52 -5.02 5.42
CA SER A 117 15.13 -4.08 6.34
C SER A 117 14.05 -3.34 7.10
N ARG A 118 13.97 -3.57 8.41
CA ARG A 118 13.05 -2.85 9.31
C ARG A 118 13.15 -1.32 9.14
N ASP A 119 14.35 -0.81 8.97
CA ASP A 119 14.59 0.64 8.88
C ASP A 119 14.08 1.21 7.55
N ASP A 120 14.08 0.42 6.47
CA ASP A 120 13.47 0.80 5.19
C ASP A 120 11.94 0.74 5.24
N VAL A 121 11.37 -0.22 5.97
CA VAL A 121 9.91 -0.27 6.23
C VAL A 121 9.45 0.96 7.02
N VAL A 122 10.22 1.36 8.04
CA VAL A 122 9.97 2.59 8.81
C VAL A 122 10.00 3.81 7.89
N LEU A 123 11.03 3.94 7.05
CA LEU A 123 11.14 5.05 6.09
C LEU A 123 9.95 5.06 5.11
N TYR A 124 9.55 3.90 4.61
CA TYR A 124 8.42 3.76 3.69
C TYR A 124 7.11 4.23 4.34
N PHE A 125 6.81 3.77 5.57
CA PHE A 125 5.60 4.17 6.30
C PHE A 125 5.56 5.66 6.61
N GLU A 126 6.68 6.26 7.00
CA GLU A 126 6.72 7.70 7.26
C GLU A 126 6.55 8.51 5.98
N THR A 127 7.19 8.08 4.89
CA THR A 127 7.04 8.72 3.58
C THR A 127 5.60 8.59 3.08
N TRP A 128 4.98 7.41 3.22
CA TRP A 128 3.60 7.19 2.82
C TRP A 128 2.62 8.05 3.63
N ALA A 129 2.84 8.18 4.95
CA ALA A 129 2.03 9.05 5.78
C ALA A 129 2.18 10.54 5.38
N GLN A 130 3.35 10.98 4.91
CA GLN A 130 3.53 12.33 4.36
C GLN A 130 2.80 12.49 3.02
N VAL A 131 2.82 11.46 2.17
CA VAL A 131 2.09 11.46 0.90
C VAL A 131 0.59 11.61 1.15
N ILE A 132 0.02 10.83 2.07
CA ILE A 132 -1.41 10.93 2.38
C ILE A 132 -1.76 12.33 2.90
N ASP A 133 -0.96 12.90 3.81
CA ASP A 133 -1.20 14.26 4.31
C ASP A 133 -1.15 15.29 3.17
N ALA A 134 -0.18 15.15 2.25
CA ALA A 134 -0.07 16.02 1.08
C ALA A 134 -1.25 15.88 0.12
N GLU A 135 -1.77 14.65 -0.10
CA GLU A 135 -2.99 14.44 -0.88
C GLU A 135 -4.18 15.18 -0.26
N GLN A 136 -4.34 15.10 1.06
CA GLN A 136 -5.43 15.78 1.75
C GLN A 136 -5.29 17.31 1.68
N GLN A 137 -4.07 17.83 1.88
CA GLN A 137 -3.81 19.26 1.78
C GLN A 137 -4.03 19.77 0.34
N TRP A 138 -3.60 19.02 -0.66
CA TRP A 138 -3.82 19.37 -2.07
C TRP A 138 -5.31 19.48 -2.41
N HIS A 139 -6.14 18.56 -1.91
CA HIS A 139 -7.59 18.65 -2.09
C HIS A 139 -8.22 19.87 -1.40
N GLN A 140 -7.65 20.33 -0.28
CA GLN A 140 -8.12 21.50 0.43
C GLN A 140 -7.60 22.81 -0.17
N SER A 141 -6.41 22.80 -0.77
CA SER A 141 -5.68 23.97 -1.24
C SER A 141 -4.77 23.62 -2.43
N PRO A 142 -5.33 23.41 -3.63
CA PRO A 142 -4.59 22.87 -4.79
C PRO A 142 -3.51 23.81 -5.35
N ASN A 143 -3.54 25.09 -4.97
CA ASN A 143 -2.55 26.10 -5.40
C ASN A 143 -1.37 26.24 -4.43
N GLU A 144 -1.37 25.51 -3.30
CA GLU A 144 -0.29 25.57 -2.33
C GLU A 144 0.85 24.62 -2.71
N HIS A 145 2.09 25.09 -2.61
CA HIS A 145 3.27 24.25 -2.81
C HIS A 145 3.52 23.40 -1.55
N ILE A 146 3.14 22.13 -1.60
CA ILE A 146 3.42 21.17 -0.54
C ILE A 146 4.78 20.54 -0.80
N LEU A 147 5.61 20.38 0.24
CA LEU A 147 6.94 19.80 0.11
C LEU A 147 7.03 18.44 0.79
N ILE A 148 7.54 17.44 0.07
CA ILE A 148 7.94 16.15 0.65
C ILE A 148 9.41 15.92 0.34
N ASN A 149 10.24 15.76 1.39
CA ASN A 149 11.68 15.54 1.27
C ASN A 149 12.39 16.52 0.31
N GLY A 150 11.97 17.80 0.36
CA GLY A 150 12.54 18.89 -0.45
C GLY A 150 12.10 18.91 -1.91
N LYS A 151 11.09 18.13 -2.30
CA LYS A 151 10.47 18.12 -3.63
C LYS A 151 9.05 18.70 -3.54
N ILE A 152 8.63 19.45 -4.55
CA ILE A 152 7.24 19.90 -4.67
C ILE A 152 6.36 18.68 -4.94
N PHE A 153 5.33 18.51 -4.13
CA PHE A 153 4.37 17.42 -4.25
C PHE A 153 3.56 17.56 -5.54
N GLU A 154 3.42 16.44 -6.24
CA GLU A 154 2.59 16.30 -7.43
C GLU A 154 1.66 15.12 -7.22
N MET A 155 0.37 15.31 -7.49
CA MET A 155 -0.64 14.27 -7.30
C MET A 155 -0.27 13.03 -8.14
N TYR A 156 -0.44 11.84 -7.55
CA TYR A 156 -0.23 10.61 -8.28
C TYR A 156 -1.41 10.35 -9.21
N GLU A 157 -1.20 10.53 -10.51
CA GLU A 157 -2.11 10.03 -11.54
C GLU A 157 -1.61 8.66 -12.02
N ALA A 158 -2.39 7.61 -11.77
CA ALA A 158 -2.10 6.31 -12.38
C ALA A 158 -2.19 6.47 -13.90
N ARG A 159 -1.21 5.93 -14.65
CA ARG A 159 -1.33 5.89 -16.11
C ARG A 159 -2.53 5.03 -16.48
N THR A 160 -3.65 5.66 -16.80
CA THR A 160 -4.71 4.99 -17.54
C THR A 160 -4.16 4.77 -18.94
N GLU A 161 -3.58 3.61 -19.21
CA GLU A 161 -3.48 3.15 -20.59
C GLU A 161 -4.93 2.98 -21.05
N ILE A 162 -5.48 3.99 -21.72
CA ILE A 162 -6.66 3.81 -22.56
C ILE A 162 -6.19 2.79 -23.60
N PRO A 163 -6.77 1.58 -23.65
CA PRO A 163 -6.48 0.67 -24.75
C PRO A 163 -6.83 1.45 -26.00
N MET A 164 -5.83 1.75 -26.83
CA MET A 164 -6.05 2.28 -28.16
C MET A 164 -7.06 1.34 -28.80
N ALA A 165 -8.30 1.79 -28.96
CA ALA A 165 -9.31 1.02 -29.64
C ALA A 165 -8.71 0.65 -30.99
N LEU A 166 -8.58 -0.66 -31.25
CA LEU A 166 -8.27 -1.16 -32.57
C LEU A 166 -9.42 -0.71 -33.46
N ASP A 167 -9.21 0.40 -34.17
CA ASP A 167 -10.01 0.78 -35.31
C ASP A 167 -9.67 -0.21 -36.43
N GLU A 168 -10.23 -1.42 -36.31
CA GLU A 168 -10.26 -2.40 -37.38
C GLU A 168 -11.71 -2.58 -37.82
N ASN A 169 -12.16 -1.69 -38.72
CA ASN A 169 -13.10 -2.13 -39.74
C ASN A 169 -12.78 -1.53 -41.12
N PRO A 170 -11.80 -2.10 -41.85
CA PRO A 170 -11.71 -1.93 -43.29
C PRO A 170 -12.48 -3.06 -43.99
N ALA A 171 -13.80 -3.14 -43.82
CA ALA A 171 -14.66 -3.96 -44.70
C ALA A 171 -15.31 -3.07 -45.77
N SER A 172 -14.48 -2.49 -46.63
CA SER A 172 -14.90 -1.99 -47.94
C SER A 172 -14.06 -2.67 -49.02
N GLY A 173 -14.65 -3.67 -49.68
CA GLY A 173 -14.27 -4.10 -51.03
C GLY A 173 -13.58 -5.47 -51.14
N TYR A 174 -14.33 -6.50 -51.59
CA TYR A 174 -14.25 -7.04 -52.96
C TYR A 174 -15.37 -8.10 -53.14
N VAL A 175 -16.43 -7.79 -53.89
CA VAL A 175 -16.80 -8.31 -55.23
C VAL A 175 -16.87 -9.84 -55.37
N ALA A 176 -18.08 -10.32 -55.63
CA ALA A 176 -18.40 -11.31 -56.68
C ALA A 176 -19.67 -10.83 -57.40
#